data_AF-N1PIQ7-F1
#
_entry.id   AF-N1PIQ7-F1
#
_cell.length_a   1.000
_cell.length_b   1.000
_cell.length_c   1.000
_cell.angle_alpha   90.00
_cell.angle_beta   90.00
_cell.angle_gamma   90.00
#
_symmetry.space_group_name_H-M   'P 1'
#
loop_
_entity.id
_entity.type
_entity.pdbx_description
1 polymer ?
#
loop_
_entity_poly.entity_id
_entity_poly.type
_entity_poly.pdbx_seq_one_letter_code
_entity_poly.pdbx_strand_id
1 'polypeptide(L)'
;MLPSAQVKIHTRKQHINNLLSRQLPACTSPEYRQEHFKILCMLRLLGDMHPKDARAIWMISILSAALETLHSLDDPTSTPTDSFRKDNGRWTEVLVRRIMAELLWEAGGTVESHDIYETLKEGRTKAASVRLHEQVRRSWEAITGADISTEFSIQL
;
A
#
# COMPACT_ATOMS: atom_id res chain seq x y z
N MET A 1 15.33 -13.10 36.86
CA MET A 1 15.33 -11.77 36.21
C MET A 1 15.05 -11.97 34.73
N LEU A 2 13.88 -11.55 34.24
CA LEU A 2 13.58 -11.57 32.81
C LEU A 2 14.35 -10.43 32.12
N PRO A 3 14.99 -10.65 30.96
CA PRO A 3 15.66 -9.57 30.26
C PRO A 3 14.61 -8.55 29.82
N SER A 4 14.82 -7.29 30.19
CA SER A 4 14.07 -6.16 29.69
C SER A 4 14.19 -6.14 28.17
N ALA A 5 13.09 -6.40 27.48
CA ALA A 5 13.01 -6.22 26.04
C ALA A 5 13.29 -4.74 25.74
N GLN A 6 14.53 -4.44 25.33
CA GLN A 6 14.90 -3.10 24.86
C GLN A 6 14.06 -2.82 23.62
N VAL A 7 13.05 -1.96 23.76
CA VAL A 7 12.31 -1.41 22.63
C VAL A 7 13.30 -0.56 21.84
N LYS A 8 13.84 -1.11 20.74
CA LYS A 8 14.70 -0.36 19.83
C LYS A 8 13.85 0.72 19.15
N ILE A 9 13.95 1.96 19.61
CA ILE A 9 13.33 3.09 18.94
C ILE A 9 14.09 3.36 17.63
N HIS A 10 13.43 3.20 16.49
CA HIS A 10 14.00 3.50 15.17
C HIS A 10 13.51 4.87 14.72
N THR A 11 14.40 5.68 14.15
CA THR A 11 13.96 6.89 13.43
C THR A 11 13.16 6.49 12.18
N ARG A 12 12.24 7.36 11.71
CA ARG A 12 11.46 7.11 10.47
C ARG A 12 12.34 6.76 9.28
N LYS A 13 13.50 7.41 9.16
CA LYS A 13 14.50 7.14 8.12
C LYS A 13 15.11 5.75 8.26
N GLN A 14 15.53 5.34 9.46
CA GLN A 14 16.07 3.99 9.71
C GLN A 14 15.02 2.91 9.45
N HIS A 15 13.77 3.16 9.86
CA HIS A 15 12.66 2.25 9.62
C HIS A 15 12.43 2.03 8.11
N ILE A 16 12.32 3.11 7.33
CA ILE A 16 12.18 3.03 5.86
C ILE A 16 13.36 2.29 5.24
N ASN A 17 14.60 2.62 5.63
CA ASN A 17 15.78 1.95 5.10
C ASN A 17 15.78 0.44 5.38
N ASN A 18 15.34 0.03 6.57
CA ASN A 18 15.21 -1.39 6.90
C ASN A 18 14.20 -2.09 5.97
N LEU A 19 13.05 -1.46 5.70
CA LEU A 19 12.07 -2.00 4.75
C LEU A 19 12.65 -2.13 3.34
N LEU A 20 13.36 -1.10 2.86
CA LEU A 20 13.96 -1.08 1.53
C LEU A 20 15.10 -2.12 1.36
N SER A 21 15.74 -2.51 2.45
CA SER A 21 16.84 -3.48 2.46
C SER A 21 16.40 -4.95 2.60
N ARG A 22 15.11 -5.21 2.85
CA ARG A 22 14.62 -6.56 3.08
C ARG A 22 14.70 -7.38 1.80
N GLN A 23 15.36 -8.53 1.86
CA GLN A 23 15.48 -9.42 0.71
C GLN A 23 14.16 -10.15 0.46
N LEU A 24 13.76 -10.23 -0.80
CA LEU A 24 12.60 -11.01 -1.23
C LEU A 24 12.93 -12.51 -1.25
N PRO A 25 12.04 -13.37 -0.72
CA PRO A 25 12.16 -14.81 -0.94
C PRO A 25 12.11 -15.16 -2.43
N ALA A 26 12.96 -16.09 -2.86
CA ALA A 26 13.07 -16.51 -4.26
C ALA A 26 11.78 -17.17 -4.81
N CYS A 27 10.93 -17.69 -3.93
CA CYS A 27 9.66 -18.34 -4.26
C CYS A 27 8.45 -17.38 -4.38
N THR A 28 8.67 -16.06 -4.32
CA THR A 28 7.59 -15.06 -4.44
C THR A 28 6.90 -15.11 -5.81
N SER A 29 5.58 -14.93 -5.80
CA SER A 29 4.80 -14.85 -7.04
C SER A 29 5.19 -13.63 -7.89
N PRO A 30 4.95 -13.68 -9.21
CA PRO A 30 5.20 -12.54 -10.09
C PRO A 30 4.51 -11.25 -9.64
N GLU A 31 3.25 -11.34 -9.20
CA GLU A 31 2.44 -10.22 -8.75
C GLU A 31 2.98 -9.62 -7.45
N TYR A 32 3.40 -10.46 -6.49
CA TYR A 32 4.09 -9.99 -5.27
C TYR A 32 5.35 -9.21 -5.64
N ARG A 33 6.18 -9.76 -6.53
CA ARG A 33 7.42 -9.11 -6.97
C ARG A 33 7.16 -7.79 -7.68
N GLN A 34 6.14 -7.74 -8.53
CA GLN A 34 5.76 -6.53 -9.25
C GLN A 34 5.33 -5.43 -8.28
N GLU A 35 4.42 -5.72 -7.35
CA GLU A 35 3.93 -4.72 -6.41
C GLU A 35 5.03 -4.28 -5.43
N HIS A 36 5.85 -5.22 -4.94
CA HIS A 36 7.04 -4.89 -4.16
C HIS A 36 7.98 -3.94 -4.91
N PHE A 37 8.28 -4.23 -6.18
CA PHE A 37 9.16 -3.40 -7.01
C PHE A 37 8.59 -1.99 -7.22
N LYS A 38 7.29 -1.87 -7.56
CA LYS A 38 6.63 -0.57 -7.71
C LYS A 38 6.74 0.27 -6.43
N ILE A 39 6.40 -0.31 -5.28
CA ILE A 39 6.45 0.37 -3.99
C ILE A 39 7.89 0.80 -3.66
N LEU A 40 8.87 -0.07 -3.87
CA LEU A 40 10.29 0.27 -3.66
C LEU A 40 10.75 1.42 -4.55
N CYS A 41 10.41 1.39 -5.84
CA CYS A 41 10.80 2.43 -6.79
C CYS A 41 10.22 3.78 -6.39
N MET A 42 8.93 3.85 -6.07
CA MET A 42 8.29 5.09 -5.63
C MET A 42 8.89 5.61 -4.32
N LEU A 43 9.14 4.74 -3.34
CA LEU A 43 9.77 5.13 -2.07
C LEU A 43 11.18 5.68 -2.25
N ARG A 44 11.98 5.12 -3.17
CA ARG A 44 13.32 5.61 -3.49
C ARG A 44 13.25 6.99 -4.14
N LEU A 45 12.40 7.15 -5.16
CA LEU A 45 12.19 8.44 -5.83
C LEU A 45 11.74 9.53 -4.83
N LEU A 46 10.74 9.22 -4.01
CA LEU A 46 10.30 10.08 -2.90
C LEU A 46 11.43 10.40 -1.92
N GLY A 47 12.29 9.42 -1.63
CA GLY A 47 13.45 9.54 -0.76
C GLY A 47 14.40 10.64 -1.22
N ASP A 48 14.63 10.70 -2.54
CA ASP A 48 15.56 11.59 -3.22
C ASP A 48 14.97 13.00 -3.50
N MET A 49 13.65 13.18 -3.44
CA MET A 49 13.02 14.50 -3.63
C MET A 49 13.34 15.46 -2.47
N HIS A 50 13.82 16.66 -2.80
CA HIS A 50 13.99 17.77 -1.86
C HIS A 50 13.66 19.13 -2.49
N PRO A 51 12.92 20.02 -1.78
CA PRO A 51 12.28 19.80 -0.47
C PRO A 51 11.09 18.82 -0.56
N LYS A 52 10.75 18.17 0.57
CA LYS A 52 9.58 17.28 0.65
C LYS A 52 8.36 18.11 1.03
N ASP A 53 7.39 18.20 0.12
CA ASP A 53 6.07 18.77 0.42
C ASP A 53 5.23 17.81 1.30
N ALA A 54 4.10 18.30 1.83
CA ALA A 54 3.22 17.50 2.68
C ALA A 54 2.73 16.22 1.98
N ARG A 55 2.45 16.32 0.68
CA ARG A 55 2.04 15.20 -0.17
C ARG A 55 3.13 14.13 -0.26
N ALA A 56 4.38 14.49 -0.50
CA ALA A 56 5.52 13.56 -0.53
C ALA A 56 5.69 12.86 0.82
N ILE A 57 5.55 13.59 1.93
CA ILE A 57 5.61 13.03 3.28
C ILE A 57 4.49 12.00 3.50
N TRP A 58 3.28 12.29 3.00
CA TRP A 58 2.14 11.40 3.12
C TRP A 58 2.28 10.15 2.25
N MET A 59 2.68 10.32 0.97
CA MET A 59 2.98 9.22 0.06
C MET A 59 4.04 8.27 0.64
N ILE A 60 5.11 8.81 1.23
CA ILE A 60 6.11 8.00 1.94
C ILE A 60 5.45 7.19 3.07
N SER A 61 4.54 7.79 3.83
CA SER A 61 3.85 7.12 4.94
C SER A 61 3.01 5.94 4.45
N ILE A 62 2.16 6.16 3.46
CA ILE A 62 1.24 5.10 2.96
C ILE A 62 1.98 4.00 2.21
N LEU A 63 3.04 4.31 1.47
CA LEU A 63 3.88 3.32 0.77
C LEU A 63 4.73 2.51 1.75
N SER A 64 5.20 3.11 2.84
CA SER A 64 5.91 2.36 3.90
C SER A 64 4.97 1.35 4.56
N ALA A 65 3.75 1.77 4.90
CA ALA A 65 2.73 0.88 5.46
C ALA A 65 2.33 -0.22 4.45
N ALA A 66 2.23 0.10 3.15
CA ALA A 66 1.98 -0.90 2.11
C ALA A 66 3.10 -1.95 2.07
N LEU A 67 4.36 -1.53 2.14
CA LEU A 67 5.51 -2.43 2.13
C LEU A 67 5.59 -3.29 3.40
N GLU A 68 5.25 -2.75 4.56
CA GLU A 68 5.11 -3.51 5.80
C GLU A 68 4.02 -4.59 5.70
N THR A 69 2.83 -4.20 5.25
CA THR A 69 1.71 -5.14 5.08
C THR A 69 2.07 -6.22 4.07
N LEU A 70 2.69 -5.86 2.94
CA LEU A 70 3.16 -6.82 1.93
C LEU A 70 4.16 -7.82 2.51
N HIS A 71 5.13 -7.37 3.30
CA HIS A 71 6.11 -8.24 3.97
C HIS A 71 5.52 -9.14 5.06
N SER A 72 4.31 -8.85 5.52
CA SER A 72 3.64 -9.56 6.60
C SER A 72 2.59 -10.57 6.14
N LEU A 73 2.42 -10.74 4.82
CA LEU A 73 1.52 -11.75 4.26
C LEU A 73 2.05 -13.15 4.54
N ASP A 74 1.19 -14.02 5.06
CA ASP A 74 1.55 -15.37 5.51
C ASP A 74 2.03 -16.26 4.36
N ASP A 75 1.48 -16.06 3.16
CA ASP A 75 1.88 -16.76 1.94
C ASP A 75 2.20 -15.76 0.81
N PRO A 76 3.48 -15.39 0.64
CA PRO A 76 3.92 -14.46 -0.40
C PRO A 76 3.93 -15.09 -1.81
N THR A 77 3.56 -16.36 -1.91
CA THR A 77 3.38 -17.07 -3.19
C THR A 77 1.92 -17.03 -3.66
N SER A 78 0.98 -16.77 -2.74
CA SER A 78 -0.44 -16.61 -3.06
C SER A 78 -0.74 -15.20 -3.56
N THR A 79 -1.40 -15.10 -4.72
CA THR A 79 -1.78 -13.83 -5.38
C THR A 79 -3.29 -13.68 -5.40
N PRO A 80 -3.87 -12.51 -5.74
CA PRO A 80 -5.32 -12.34 -5.84
C PRO A 80 -6.01 -13.42 -6.65
N THR A 81 -5.40 -13.85 -7.75
CA THR A 81 -5.94 -14.86 -8.66
C THR A 81 -6.18 -16.20 -7.97
N ASP A 82 -5.26 -16.64 -7.11
CA ASP A 82 -5.39 -17.87 -6.32
C ASP A 82 -6.05 -17.65 -4.95
N SER A 83 -5.88 -16.46 -4.38
CA SER A 83 -6.41 -16.03 -3.07
C SER A 83 -7.81 -15.43 -3.14
N PHE A 84 -8.44 -15.34 -4.31
CA PHE A 84 -9.88 -15.13 -4.45
C PHE A 84 -10.68 -16.19 -3.67
N ARG A 85 -10.07 -17.34 -3.36
CA ARG A 85 -10.64 -18.38 -2.49
C ARG A 85 -10.39 -18.16 -0.99
N LYS A 86 -9.54 -17.21 -0.59
CA LYS A 86 -9.09 -16.99 0.81
C LYS A 86 -9.31 -15.57 1.37
N ASP A 87 -10.01 -14.67 0.67
CA ASP A 87 -10.33 -13.31 1.18
C ASP A 87 -9.11 -12.55 1.72
N ASN A 88 -8.14 -12.26 0.85
CA ASN A 88 -6.90 -11.61 1.26
C ASN A 88 -7.05 -10.08 1.37
N GLY A 89 -7.78 -9.61 2.39
CA GLY A 89 -8.01 -8.18 2.65
C GLY A 89 -6.71 -7.38 2.84
N ARG A 90 -5.65 -8.02 3.37
CA ARG A 90 -4.32 -7.41 3.52
C ARG A 90 -3.66 -7.16 2.16
N TRP A 91 -3.83 -8.08 1.20
CA TRP A 91 -3.36 -7.84 -0.17
C TRP A 91 -4.11 -6.68 -0.82
N THR A 92 -5.43 -6.63 -0.70
CA THR A 92 -6.22 -5.49 -1.20
C THR A 92 -5.75 -4.19 -0.58
N GLU A 93 -5.46 -4.17 0.73
CA GLU A 93 -4.92 -2.99 1.41
C GLU A 93 -3.58 -2.52 0.80
N VAL A 94 -2.65 -3.45 0.51
CA VAL A 94 -1.38 -3.12 -0.16
C VAL A 94 -1.66 -2.44 -1.50
N LEU A 95 -2.54 -3.04 -2.32
CA LEU A 95 -2.87 -2.49 -3.63
C LEU A 95 -3.53 -1.12 -3.53
N VAL A 96 -4.49 -0.93 -2.62
CA VAL A 96 -5.17 0.35 -2.41
C VAL A 96 -4.17 1.45 -2.06
N ARG A 97 -3.26 1.19 -1.10
CA ARG A 97 -2.21 2.15 -0.72
C ARG A 97 -1.28 2.49 -1.89
N ARG A 98 -0.87 1.49 -2.67
CA ARG A 98 0.01 1.70 -3.82
C ARG A 98 -0.69 2.51 -4.91
N ILE A 99 -1.91 2.14 -5.30
CA ILE A 99 -2.69 2.88 -6.31
C ILE A 99 -2.94 4.31 -5.85
N MET A 100 -3.31 4.51 -4.59
CA MET A 100 -3.56 5.85 -4.06
C MET A 100 -2.32 6.74 -4.13
N ALA A 101 -1.13 6.20 -3.82
CA ALA A 101 0.12 6.93 -4.00
C ALA A 101 0.40 7.24 -5.48
N GLU A 102 0.12 6.31 -6.38
CA GLU A 102 0.30 6.47 -7.83
C GLU A 102 -0.63 7.55 -8.39
N LEU A 103 -1.91 7.53 -8.02
CA LEU A 103 -2.88 8.56 -8.40
C LEU A 103 -2.51 9.93 -7.81
N LEU A 104 -2.06 10.02 -6.56
CA LEU A 104 -1.58 11.30 -6.00
C LEU A 104 -0.34 11.83 -6.73
N TRP A 105 0.50 10.92 -7.23
CA TRP A 105 1.68 11.27 -8.01
C TRP A 105 1.31 11.86 -9.37
N GLU A 106 0.36 11.23 -10.07
CA GLU A 106 -0.06 11.59 -11.43
C GLU A 106 -1.05 12.76 -11.46
N ALA A 107 -2.09 12.73 -10.60
CA ALA A 107 -3.20 13.68 -10.60
C ALA A 107 -2.91 14.98 -9.82
N GLY A 108 -1.73 15.10 -9.20
CA GLY A 108 -1.27 16.37 -8.64
C GLY A 108 -1.88 16.78 -7.29
N GLY A 109 -2.74 15.96 -6.65
CA GLY A 109 -3.14 16.21 -5.25
C GLY A 109 -4.50 15.69 -4.80
N THR A 110 -5.37 15.25 -5.71
CA THR A 110 -6.70 14.71 -5.38
C THR A 110 -6.80 13.25 -5.82
N VAL A 111 -7.41 12.41 -4.99
CA VAL A 111 -7.74 11.03 -5.30
C VAL A 111 -9.14 10.73 -4.79
N GLU A 112 -9.87 9.88 -5.50
CA GLU A 112 -11.16 9.36 -5.08
C GLU A 112 -11.10 7.84 -4.83
N SER A 113 -11.93 7.36 -3.91
CA SER A 113 -12.07 5.91 -3.67
C SER A 113 -12.53 5.17 -4.93
N HIS A 114 -13.31 5.82 -5.80
CA HIS A 114 -13.85 5.24 -7.03
C HIS A 114 -12.75 4.93 -8.05
N ASP A 115 -11.77 5.82 -8.24
CA ASP A 115 -10.66 5.62 -9.18
C ASP A 115 -9.81 4.40 -8.80
N ILE A 116 -9.59 4.22 -7.50
CA ILE A 116 -8.86 3.06 -6.97
C ILE A 116 -9.65 1.77 -7.23
N TYR A 117 -10.97 1.82 -7.03
CA TYR A 117 -11.84 0.68 -7.27
C TYR A 117 -11.84 0.28 -8.75
N GLU A 118 -12.04 1.22 -9.67
CA GLU A 118 -12.08 0.92 -11.11
C GLU A 118 -10.72 0.37 -11.60
N THR A 119 -9.60 0.90 -11.08
CA THR A 119 -8.26 0.35 -11.35
C THR A 119 -8.13 -1.12 -10.93
N LEU A 120 -8.78 -1.54 -9.84
CA LEU A 120 -8.70 -2.90 -9.30
C LEU A 120 -9.73 -3.87 -9.89
N LYS A 121 -10.80 -3.35 -10.46
CA LYS A 121 -11.98 -4.10 -10.91
C LYS A 121 -11.76 -4.80 -12.24
N GLU A 122 -10.81 -4.36 -13.05
CA GLU A 122 -10.57 -4.90 -14.39
C GLU A 122 -10.44 -6.44 -14.37
N GLY A 123 -11.14 -7.09 -15.30
CA GLY A 123 -11.15 -8.56 -15.42
C GLY A 123 -11.92 -9.33 -14.34
N ARG A 124 -12.61 -8.66 -13.41
CA ARG A 124 -13.38 -9.33 -12.33
C ARG A 124 -14.82 -9.62 -12.71
N THR A 125 -15.35 -10.72 -12.16
CA THR A 125 -16.79 -11.02 -12.23
C THR A 125 -17.61 -10.03 -11.39
N LYS A 126 -18.92 -9.92 -11.65
CA LYS A 126 -19.82 -9.02 -10.89
C LYS A 126 -19.78 -9.29 -9.37
N ALA A 127 -19.82 -10.55 -8.95
CA ALA A 127 -19.78 -10.92 -7.53
C ALA A 127 -18.43 -10.59 -6.87
N ALA A 128 -17.32 -10.81 -7.58
CA ALA A 128 -15.99 -10.44 -7.12
C ALA A 128 -15.81 -8.92 -7.03
N SER A 129 -16.45 -8.18 -7.95
CA SER A 129 -16.42 -6.72 -7.99
C SER A 129 -17.16 -6.08 -6.81
N VAL A 130 -18.28 -6.65 -6.36
CA VAL A 130 -18.99 -6.16 -5.16
C VAL A 130 -18.16 -6.36 -3.88
N ARG A 131 -17.52 -7.52 -3.72
CA ARG A 131 -16.65 -7.78 -2.57
C ARG A 131 -15.42 -6.88 -2.57
N LEU A 132 -14.82 -6.69 -3.75
CA LEU A 132 -13.71 -5.75 -3.91
C LEU A 132 -14.12 -4.34 -3.49
N HIS A 133 -15.30 -3.86 -3.91
CA HIS A 133 -15.76 -2.52 -3.57
C HIS A 133 -15.81 -2.30 -2.05
N GLU A 134 -16.35 -3.26 -1.30
CA GLU A 134 -16.38 -3.18 0.17
C GLU A 134 -14.98 -3.24 0.81
N GLN A 135 -14.05 -4.02 0.25
CA GLN A 135 -12.67 -4.04 0.74
C GLN A 135 -11.95 -2.72 0.46
N VAL A 136 -12.12 -2.15 -0.73
CA VAL A 136 -11.57 -0.85 -1.11
C VAL A 136 -12.13 0.24 -0.20
N ARG A 137 -13.45 0.26 0.04
CA ARG A 137 -14.10 1.19 0.98
C ARG A 137 -13.48 1.13 2.38
N ARG A 138 -13.34 -0.07 2.95
CA ARG A 138 -12.75 -0.23 4.29
C ARG A 138 -11.29 0.22 4.34
N SER A 139 -10.50 -0.13 3.32
CA SER A 139 -9.12 0.32 3.23
C SER A 139 -9.06 1.84 3.08
N TRP A 140 -9.89 2.43 2.23
CA TRP A 140 -10.01 3.89 2.06
C TRP A 140 -10.26 4.60 3.38
N GLU A 141 -11.34 4.24 4.08
CA GLU A 141 -11.73 4.84 5.36
C GLU A 141 -10.61 4.70 6.41
N ALA A 142 -9.92 3.55 6.45
CA ALA A 142 -8.80 3.33 7.37
C ALA A 142 -7.55 4.16 7.03
N ILE A 143 -7.38 4.56 5.76
CA ILE A 143 -6.22 5.32 5.29
C ILE A 143 -6.44 6.83 5.43
N THR A 144 -7.60 7.30 4.97
CA THR A 144 -7.90 8.72 4.82
C THR A 144 -8.68 9.26 6.02
N GLY A 145 -9.38 8.38 6.76
CA GLY A 145 -10.38 8.79 7.76
C GLY A 145 -11.62 9.44 7.16
N ALA A 146 -11.76 9.43 5.82
CA ALA A 146 -12.83 10.07 5.08
C ALA A 146 -13.85 9.05 4.56
N ASP A 147 -15.09 9.50 4.38
CA ASP A 147 -16.13 8.71 3.72
C ASP A 147 -15.80 8.53 2.22
N ILE A 148 -16.23 7.44 1.61
CA ILE A 148 -16.06 7.19 0.17
C ILE A 148 -16.79 8.19 -0.73
N SER A 149 -17.80 8.87 -0.20
CA SER A 149 -18.53 9.94 -0.90
C SER A 149 -17.77 11.27 -0.95
N THR A 150 -16.58 11.34 -0.34
CA THR A 150 -15.77 12.56 -0.28
C THR A 150 -14.45 12.39 -1.01
N GLU A 151 -14.10 13.38 -1.83
CA GLU A 151 -12.77 13.51 -2.44
C GLU A 151 -11.71 13.68 -1.34
N PHE A 152 -10.60 12.93 -1.42
CA PHE A 152 -9.46 13.15 -0.56
C PHE A 152 -8.43 14.02 -1.28
N SER A 153 -8.12 15.17 -0.69
CA SER A 153 -7.06 16.05 -1.17
C SER A 153 -6.05 16.33 -0.07
N ILE A 154 -4.78 16.43 -0.46
CA ILE A 154 -3.73 16.92 0.41
C ILE A 154 -3.48 18.38 0.01
N GLN A 155 -3.91 19.31 0.85
CA GLN A 155 -3.58 20.73 0.67
C GLN A 155 -2.06 20.92 0.84
N LEU A 156 -1.43 21.52 -0.17
CA LEU A 156 0.02 21.79 -0.22
C LEU A 156 0.43 22.91 0.75
#